data_AF-A0A1G0FZI0-F1
#
_entry.id   AF-A0A1G0FZI0-F1
#
_cell.length_a   1.000
_cell.length_b   1.000
_cell.length_c   1.000
_cell.angle_alpha   90.00
_cell.angle_beta   90.00
_cell.angle_gamma   90.00
#
_symmetry.space_group_name_H-M   'P 1'
#
loop_
_entity.id
_entity.type
_entity.pdbx_description
1 polymer ?
#
loop_
_entity_poly.entity_id
_entity_poly.type
_entity_poly.pdbx_seq_one_letter_code
_entity_poly.pdbx_strand_id
1 'polypeptide(L)' 'MSKDLLVIKKDQGMKETIKLLQEKGVRRAPIIDENNKVIGVASLDDILPLLAEEMHGVAELISDQVQKH' A
#
# COMPACT_ATOMS: atom_id res chain seq x y z
N MET A 1 -11.72 21.53 -10.05
CA MET A 1 -11.31 21.28 -8.66
C MET A 1 -12.19 20.18 -8.10
N SER A 2 -11.67 18.94 -8.00
CA SER A 2 -12.44 17.82 -7.46
C SER A 2 -12.57 18.01 -5.95
N LYS A 3 -13.80 18.16 -5.45
CA LYS A 3 -14.08 18.48 -4.04
C LYS A 3 -13.89 17.30 -3.08
N ASP A 4 -13.54 16.13 -3.59
CA ASP A 4 -13.50 14.88 -2.82
C ASP A 4 -12.14 14.19 -2.99
N LEU A 5 -11.08 14.87 -2.53
CA LEU A 5 -9.72 14.34 -2.54
C LEU A 5 -9.58 13.30 -1.44
N LEU A 6 -9.23 12.08 -1.84
CA LEU A 6 -8.89 11.03 -0.89
C LEU A 6 -7.64 11.42 -0.10
N VAL A 7 -7.71 11.29 1.22
CA VAL A 7 -6.57 11.46 2.14
C VAL A 7 -6.43 10.21 2.99
N ILE A 8 -5.22 9.88 3.38
CA ILE A 8 -4.89 8.73 4.24
C ILE A 8 -4.39 9.26 5.58
N LYS A 9 -4.84 8.67 6.70
CA LYS A 9 -4.30 9.01 8.02
C LYS A 9 -2.94 8.33 8.25
N LYS A 10 -2.03 9.01 8.94
CA LYS A 10 -0.64 8.53 9.15
C LYS A 10 -0.53 7.15 9.82
N ASP A 11 -1.54 6.77 10.58
CA ASP A 11 -1.67 5.55 11.37
C ASP A 11 -2.51 4.47 10.66
N GLN A 12 -3.02 4.76 9.47
CA GLN A 12 -3.82 3.84 8.67
C GLN A 12 -2.96 2.70 8.11
N GLY A 13 -3.45 1.47 8.20
CA GLY A 13 -2.73 0.30 7.73
C GLY A 13 -2.59 0.24 6.21
N MET A 14 -1.58 -0.50 5.72
CA MET A 14 -1.34 -0.69 4.29
C MET A 14 -2.54 -1.32 3.57
N LYS A 15 -3.15 -2.36 4.16
CA LYS A 15 -4.32 -3.06 3.59
C LYS A 15 -5.51 -2.12 3.42
N GLU A 16 -5.80 -1.32 4.44
CA GLU A 16 -6.90 -0.34 4.43
C GLU A 16 -6.63 0.76 3.41
N THR A 17 -5.39 1.24 3.36
CA THR A 17 -4.91 2.20 2.36
C THR A 17 -5.14 1.71 0.93
N ILE A 18 -4.69 0.49 0.60
CA ILE A 18 -4.89 -0.11 -0.74
C ILE A 18 -6.38 -0.21 -1.07
N LYS A 19 -7.19 -0.69 -0.11
CA LYS A 19 -8.64 -0.79 -0.29
C LYS A 19 -9.28 0.57 -0.60
N LEU A 20 -8.89 1.62 0.13
CA LEU A 20 -9.41 2.97 -0.06
C LEU A 20 -9.03 3.56 -1.44
N LEU A 21 -7.78 3.35 -1.85
CA LEU A 21 -7.27 3.73 -3.17
C LEU A 21 -8.06 3.04 -4.28
N GLN A 22 -8.33 1.73 -4.13
CA GLN A 22 -9.12 0.94 -5.07
C GLN A 22 -10.57 1.42 -5.14
N GLU A 23 -11.24 1.62 -4.00
CA GLU A 23 -12.63 2.08 -3.93
C GLU A 23 -12.82 3.46 -4.56
N LYS A 24 -11.84 4.35 -4.42
CA LYS A 24 -11.85 5.70 -5.02
C LYS A 24 -11.31 5.74 -6.44
N GLY A 25 -10.79 4.63 -6.98
CA GLY A 25 -10.23 4.56 -8.33
C GLY A 25 -8.99 5.45 -8.53
N VAL A 26 -8.21 5.69 -7.47
CA VAL A 26 -7.01 6.53 -7.52
C VAL A 26 -5.77 5.72 -7.16
N ARG A 27 -4.64 6.06 -7.76
CA ARG A 27 -3.36 5.34 -7.56
C ARG A 27 -2.49 5.91 -6.45
N ARG A 28 -2.84 7.10 -5.94
CA ARG A 28 -2.06 7.81 -4.91
C ARG A 28 -2.96 8.72 -4.09
N ALA A 29 -2.60 8.95 -2.83
CA ALA A 29 -3.26 9.90 -1.96
C ALA A 29 -2.25 10.51 -0.96
N PRO A 30 -2.42 11.79 -0.59
CA PRO A 30 -1.62 12.41 0.45
C PRO A 30 -1.91 11.77 1.82
N ILE A 31 -0.85 11.65 2.62
CA ILE A 31 -0.91 11.20 4.01
C ILE A 31 -0.97 12.45 4.89
N ILE A 32 -1.91 12.47 5.83
CA ILE A 32 -2.10 13.57 6.78
C ILE A 32 -1.91 13.13 8.23
N ASP A 33 -1.46 14.05 9.07
CA ASP A 33 -1.39 13.87 10.53
C ASP A 33 -2.73 14.21 11.23
N GLU A 34 -2.74 14.16 12.57
CA GLU A 34 -3.89 14.54 13.41
C GLU A 34 -4.33 16.01 13.20
N ASN A 35 -3.41 16.90 12.82
CA ASN A 35 -3.67 18.32 12.58
C ASN A 35 -4.08 18.62 11.13
N ASN A 36 -4.36 17.57 10.33
CA ASN A 36 -4.66 17.63 8.90
C ASN A 36 -3.53 18.23 8.04
N LYS A 37 -2.28 18.19 8.53
CA LYS A 37 -1.12 18.59 7.74
C LYS A 37 -0.68 17.44 6.86
N VAL A 38 -0.40 17.71 5.58
CA VAL A 38 0.20 16.73 4.68
C VAL A 38 1.64 16.45 5.10
N ILE A 39 1.94 15.20 5.37
CA ILE A 39 3.26 14.73 5.80
C ILE A 39 3.93 13.81 4.78
N GLY A 40 3.22 13.39 3.74
CA GLY A 40 3.75 12.51 2.70
C GLY A 40 2.70 12.13 1.66
N VAL A 41 3.05 11.16 0.82
CA VAL A 41 2.17 10.58 -0.20
C VAL A 41 2.31 9.07 -0.15
N ALA A 42 1.19 8.37 -0.16
CA ALA A 42 1.16 6.93 -0.42
C ALA A 42 0.77 6.71 -1.88
N SER A 43 1.49 5.82 -2.57
CA SER A 43 1.17 5.44 -3.94
C SER A 43 1.24 3.92 -4.12
N LEU A 44 0.43 3.40 -5.04
CA LEU A 44 0.53 1.99 -5.43
C LEU A 44 1.89 1.68 -6.07
N ASP A 45 2.58 2.68 -6.63
CA ASP A 45 3.88 2.52 -7.29
C ASP A 45 4.99 2.25 -6.26
N ASP A 46 4.86 2.80 -5.05
CA ASP A 46 5.77 2.52 -3.93
C ASP A 46 5.41 1.20 -3.22
N ILE A 47 4.12 0.86 -3.18
CA ILE A 47 3.61 -0.31 -2.47
C ILE A 47 3.80 -1.63 -3.26
N LEU A 48 3.59 -1.60 -4.58
CA LEU A 48 3.65 -2.81 -5.41
C LEU A 48 5.02 -3.51 -5.39
N PRO A 49 6.17 -2.81 -5.51
CA PRO A 49 7.48 -3.46 -5.44
C PRO A 49 7.72 -4.16 -4.10
N LEU A 50 7.31 -3.55 -2.99
CA LEU A 50 7.44 -4.13 -1.65
C LEU A 50 6.61 -5.42 -1.52
N LEU A 51 5.37 -5.41 -2.01
CA LEU A 51 4.53 -6.61 -2.02
C LEU A 51 5.12 -7.72 -2.89
N ALA A 52 5.71 -7.38 -4.04
CA ALA A 52 6.33 -8.35 -4.93
C ALA A 52 7.56 -9.01 -4.28
N GLU A 53 8.37 -8.24 -3.56
CA GLU A 53 9.52 -8.74 -2.80
C GLU A 53 9.10 -9.71 -1.69
N GLU A 54 8.07 -9.35 -0.91
CA GLU A 54 7.50 -10.23 0.12
C GLU A 54 6.96 -11.54 -0.48
N MET A 55 6.22 -11.45 -1.60
CA MET A 55 5.70 -12.64 -2.30
C MET A 55 6.82 -13.52 -2.86
N HIS A 56 7.93 -12.92 -3.32
CA HIS A 56 9.08 -13.66 -3.79
C HIS A 56 9.70 -14.51 -2.69
N GLY A 57 9.91 -13.94 -1.50
CA GLY A 57 10.44 -14.68 -0.34
C GLY A 57 9.54 -15.86 0.06
N VAL A 58 8.22 -15.67 0.06
CA VAL A 58 7.27 -16.78 0.31
C VAL A 58 7.38 -17.87 -0.76
N ALA A 59 7.48 -17.50 -2.03
CA ALA A 59 7.60 -18.46 -3.13
C ALA A 59 8.91 -19.27 -3.06
N GLU A 60 10.02 -18.65 -2.66
CA GLU A 60 11.31 -19.32 -2.46
C GLU A 60 11.23 -20.37 -1.35
N LEU A 61 10.65 -20.01 -0.19
CA LEU A 61 10.45 -20.93 0.93
C LEU A 61 9.64 -22.18 0.54
N ILE A 62 8.57 -21.99 -0.25
CA ILE A 62 7.75 -23.10 -0.74
C ILE A 62 8.53 -23.98 -1.72
N SER A 63 9.29 -23.36 -2.62
CA SER A 63 10.09 -24.08 -3.64
C SER A 63 11.15 -24.98 -3.00
N ASP A 64 11.81 -24.50 -1.95
CA ASP A 64 12.82 -25.25 -1.19
C ASP A 64 12.23 -26.47 -0.46
N GLN A 65 10.98 -26.38 0.02
CA GLN A 65 10.31 -27.50 0.68
C GLN A 65 9.91 -28.59 -0.30
N VAL A 66 9.51 -28.21 -1.53
CA VAL A 66 9.14 -29.14 -2.61
C VAL A 66 10.35 -29.89 -3.17
N GLN A 67 11.56 -29.31 -3.16
CA GLN A 67 12.78 -29.99 -3.62
C GLN A 67 13.41 -30.94 -2.58
N LYS A 68 13.09 -30.79 -1.30
CA LYS A 68 13.61 -31.64 -0.21
C LYS A 68 12.77 -32.89 0.06
N HIS A 69 11.65 -33.06 -0.66
CA HIS A 69 10.83 -34.28 -0.70
C HIS A 69 10.84 -34.86 -2.12
#